data_AF-A0A7X4IXJ7-F1
#
_entry.id   AF-A0A7X4IXJ7-F1
#
_cell.length_a   1.000
_cell.length_b   1.000
_cell.length_c   1.000
_cell.angle_alpha   90.00
_cell.angle_beta   90.00
_cell.angle_gamma   90.00
#
_symmetry.space_group_name_H-M   'P 1'
#
loop_
_entity.id
_entity.type
_entity.pdbx_description
1 polymer ?
#
loop_
_entity_poly.entity_id
_entity_poly.type
_entity_poly.pdbx_seq_one_letter_code
_entity_poly.pdbx_strand_id
1 'polypeptide(L)'
;LPVSASIPERYVADMETRLAIYERVAGLDSPRDVAEMEEELRDRFGEPPPLVQNLLGVALLKAVGRQAGVERISTSPESFHLRLRGGTTRGHQRAVDALGVAGARVGPEQVRIAREQAGTDWMPLIVRVLRALAGAT
;
A
#
# COMPACT_ATOMS: atom_id res chain seq x y z
N LEU A 1 3.49 -7.54 5.84
CA LEU A 1 3.42 -6.20 6.45
C LEU A 1 2.78 -6.34 7.84
N PRO A 2 3.04 -5.46 8.80
CA PRO A 2 2.51 -5.59 10.16
C PRO A 2 1.05 -5.10 10.21
N VAL A 3 0.16 -5.79 9.50
CA VAL A 3 -1.26 -5.43 9.36
C VAL A 3 -2.14 -6.66 9.40
N SER A 4 -3.22 -6.59 10.18
CA SER A 4 -4.29 -7.57 10.17
C SER A 4 -5.33 -7.15 9.13
N ALA A 5 -5.55 -8.00 8.13
CA ALA A 5 -6.49 -7.76 7.05
C ALA A 5 -7.39 -8.99 6.86
N SER A 6 -8.70 -8.78 6.90
CA SER A 6 -9.69 -9.82 6.68
C SER A 6 -11.08 -9.21 6.46
N ILE A 7 -11.98 -9.99 5.89
CA ILE A 7 -13.41 -9.69 5.75
C ILE A 7 -14.14 -10.40 6.89
N PRO A 8 -14.62 -9.67 7.92
CA PRO A 8 -15.32 -10.27 9.03
C PRO A 8 -16.71 -10.79 8.63
N GLU A 9 -17.17 -11.87 9.28
CA GLU A 9 -18.51 -12.41 9.06
C GLU A 9 -19.64 -11.40 9.38
N ARG A 10 -19.43 -10.55 10.37
CA ARG A 10 -20.36 -9.45 10.69
C ARG A 10 -20.50 -8.39 9.59
N TYR A 11 -19.56 -8.33 8.64
CA TYR A 11 -19.60 -7.38 7.53
C TYR A 11 -20.17 -8.03 6.28
N VAL A 12 -19.70 -9.24 5.97
CA VAL A 12 -20.24 -10.07 4.89
C VAL A 12 -20.50 -11.46 5.49
N ALA A 13 -21.77 -11.79 5.73
CA ALA A 13 -22.15 -13.02 6.41
C ALA A 13 -21.90 -14.26 5.54
N ASP A 14 -22.27 -14.18 4.26
CA ASP A 14 -22.14 -15.27 3.31
C ASP A 14 -20.68 -15.59 2.96
N MET A 15 -20.30 -16.87 3.10
CA MET A 15 -18.92 -17.32 2.90
C MET A 15 -18.49 -17.24 1.43
N GLU A 16 -19.35 -17.64 0.50
CA GLU A 16 -19.04 -17.62 -0.94
C GLU A 16 -18.79 -16.18 -1.42
N THR A 17 -19.60 -15.23 -0.95
CA THR A 17 -19.44 -13.80 -1.20
C THR A 17 -18.11 -13.29 -0.64
N ARG A 18 -17.70 -13.69 0.57
CA ARG A 18 -16.38 -13.32 1.12
C ARG A 18 -15.24 -13.84 0.23
N LEU A 19 -15.31 -15.09 -0.20
CA LEU A 19 -14.28 -15.69 -1.05
C LEU A 19 -14.18 -14.98 -2.40
N ALA A 20 -15.32 -14.68 -3.03
CA ALA A 20 -15.37 -13.89 -4.25
C ALA A 20 -14.77 -12.48 -4.07
N ILE A 21 -15.04 -11.82 -2.93
CA ILE A 21 -14.42 -10.51 -2.62
C ILE A 21 -12.89 -10.66 -2.48
N TYR A 22 -12.40 -11.68 -1.78
CA TYR A 22 -10.96 -11.92 -1.66
C TYR A 22 -10.29 -12.14 -3.02
N GLU A 23 -10.88 -12.95 -3.89
CA GLU A 23 -10.37 -13.20 -5.23
C GLU A 23 -10.30 -11.93 -6.06
N ARG A 24 -11.37 -11.12 -6.04
CA ARG A 24 -11.41 -9.83 -6.72
C ARG A 24 -10.34 -8.88 -6.18
N VAL A 25 -10.21 -8.75 -4.85
CA VAL A 25 -9.20 -7.89 -4.23
C VAL A 25 -7.78 -8.32 -4.61
N ALA A 26 -7.51 -9.62 -4.67
CA ALA A 26 -6.20 -10.14 -5.06
C ALA A 26 -5.82 -9.78 -6.52
N GLY A 27 -6.83 -9.64 -7.38
CA GLY A 27 -6.71 -9.26 -8.79
C GLY A 27 -6.68 -7.76 -9.08
N LEU A 28 -6.85 -6.88 -8.08
CA LEU A 28 -6.78 -5.43 -8.29
C LEU A 28 -5.35 -5.01 -8.66
N ASP A 29 -5.22 -4.29 -9.77
CA ASP A 29 -3.92 -3.94 -10.35
C ASP A 29 -3.72 -2.42 -10.49
N SER A 30 -4.76 -1.62 -10.30
CA SER A 30 -4.69 -0.16 -10.32
C SER A 30 -5.25 0.50 -9.04
N PRO A 31 -4.77 1.71 -8.67
CA PRO A 31 -5.36 2.48 -7.56
C PRO A 31 -6.83 2.81 -7.79
N ARG A 32 -7.25 2.91 -9.06
CA ARG A 32 -8.64 3.16 -9.44
C ARG A 32 -9.51 1.94 -9.13
N ASP A 33 -9.05 0.74 -9.48
CA ASP A 33 -9.80 -0.50 -9.22
C ASP A 33 -10.02 -0.68 -7.71
N VAL A 34 -9.04 -0.30 -6.88
CA VAL A 34 -9.18 -0.34 -5.42
C VAL A 34 -10.23 0.64 -4.92
N ALA A 35 -10.27 1.86 -5.46
CA ALA A 35 -11.29 2.85 -5.11
C ALA A 35 -12.69 2.38 -5.53
N GLU A 36 -12.84 1.87 -6.75
CA GLU A 36 -14.11 1.31 -7.25
C GLU A 36 -14.56 0.11 -6.41
N MET A 37 -13.63 -0.75 -5.98
CA MET A 37 -13.94 -1.86 -5.08
C MET A 37 -14.41 -1.37 -3.70
N GLU A 38 -13.78 -0.32 -3.16
CA GLU A 38 -14.18 0.27 -1.87
C GLU A 38 -15.59 0.87 -1.94
N GLU A 39 -15.89 1.61 -3.01
CA GLU A 39 -17.23 2.16 -3.28
C GLU A 39 -18.27 1.05 -3.40
N GLU A 40 -17.98 -0.01 -4.16
CA GLU A 40 -18.91 -1.14 -4.28
C GLU A 40 -19.17 -1.82 -2.93
N LEU A 41 -18.12 -2.02 -2.13
CA LEU A 41 -18.27 -2.61 -0.79
C LEU A 41 -19.11 -1.71 0.11
N ARG A 42 -18.91 -0.39 0.05
CA ARG A 42 -19.69 0.60 0.78
C ARG A 42 -21.16 0.57 0.37
N ASP A 43 -21.44 0.56 -0.92
CA ASP A 43 -22.80 0.57 -1.46
C ASP A 43 -23.57 -0.71 -1.11
N ARG A 44 -22.89 -1.86 -1.12
CA ARG A 44 -23.53 -3.18 -0.90
C ARG A 44 -23.61 -3.59 0.57
N PHE A 45 -22.61 -3.25 1.37
CA PHE A 45 -22.44 -3.78 2.73
C PHE A 45 -22.30 -2.69 3.80
N GLY A 46 -22.32 -1.41 3.41
CA GLY A 46 -22.05 -0.28 4.29
C GLY A 46 -20.55 -0.05 4.51
N GLU A 47 -20.21 0.86 5.42
CA GLU A 47 -18.83 1.31 5.62
C GLU A 47 -17.87 0.14 5.92
N PRO A 48 -16.80 -0.05 5.12
CA PRO A 48 -15.83 -1.10 5.36
C PRO A 48 -15.19 -0.99 6.75
N PRO A 49 -15.17 -2.04 7.58
CA PRO A 49 -14.52 -2.00 8.88
C PRO A 49 -12.99 -1.94 8.72
N PRO A 50 -12.22 -1.58 9.78
CA PRO A 50 -10.77 -1.43 9.68
C PRO A 50 -10.02 -2.63 9.11
N LEU A 51 -10.49 -3.86 9.38
CA LEU A 51 -9.89 -5.08 8.81
C LEU A 51 -10.05 -5.18 7.29
N VAL A 52 -11.15 -4.66 6.74
CA VAL A 52 -11.41 -4.61 5.29
C VAL A 52 -10.69 -3.42 4.66
N GLN A 53 -10.68 -2.27 5.33
CA GLN A 53 -9.86 -1.12 4.90
C GLN A 53 -8.37 -1.50 4.80
N ASN A 54 -7.87 -2.29 5.76
CA ASN A 54 -6.51 -2.83 5.72
C ASN A 54 -6.29 -3.76 4.53
N LEU A 55 -7.28 -4.61 4.20
CA LEU A 55 -7.22 -5.50 3.04
C LEU A 55 -7.12 -4.70 1.74
N LEU A 56 -7.96 -3.69 1.57
CA LEU A 56 -7.92 -2.76 0.43
C LEU A 56 -6.61 -1.95 0.41
N GLY A 57 -6.12 -1.51 1.57
CA GLY A 57 -4.84 -0.81 1.71
C GLY A 57 -3.65 -1.65 1.25
N VAL A 58 -3.64 -2.96 1.53
CA VAL A 58 -2.62 -3.89 1.01
C VAL A 58 -2.71 -4.00 -0.51
N ALA A 59 -3.92 -4.09 -1.08
CA ALA A 59 -4.11 -4.09 -2.52
C ALA A 59 -3.63 -2.78 -3.16
N LEU A 60 -3.92 -1.63 -2.55
CA LEU A 60 -3.43 -0.32 -2.99
C LEU A 60 -1.91 -0.24 -2.98
N LEU A 61 -1.26 -0.70 -1.91
CA LEU A 61 0.20 -0.74 -1.81
C LEU A 61 0.83 -1.58 -2.94
N LYS A 62 0.22 -2.73 -3.26
CA LYS A 62 0.63 -3.58 -4.38
C LYS A 62 0.48 -2.86 -5.73
N ALA A 63 -0.69 -2.26 -5.98
CA ALA A 63 -0.98 -1.56 -7.22
C ALA A 63 -0.04 -0.38 -7.47
N VAL A 64 0.07 0.54 -6.51
CA VAL A 64 0.97 1.71 -6.60
C VAL A 64 2.44 1.26 -6.61
N GLY A 65 2.78 0.23 -5.84
CA GLY A 65 4.13 -0.33 -5.79
C GLY A 65 4.60 -0.82 -7.16
N ARG A 66 3.75 -1.54 -7.89
CA ARG A 66 4.05 -1.98 -9.26
C ARG A 66 4.27 -0.80 -10.20
N GLN A 67 3.42 0.23 -10.14
CA GLN A 67 3.57 1.45 -10.95
C GLN A 67 4.90 2.17 -10.64
N ALA A 68 5.35 2.12 -9.39
CA ALA A 68 6.61 2.71 -8.94
C ALA A 68 7.86 1.85 -9.22
N GLY A 69 7.73 0.70 -9.88
CA GLY A 69 8.85 -0.24 -10.10
C GLY A 69 9.35 -0.92 -8.83
N VAL A 70 8.57 -0.89 -7.74
CA VAL A 70 8.88 -1.54 -6.48
C VAL A 70 8.52 -3.03 -6.56
N GLU A 71 9.52 -3.89 -6.42
CA GLU A 71 9.36 -5.35 -6.44
C GLU A 71 9.04 -5.94 -5.06
N ARG A 72 9.40 -5.22 -3.98
CA ARG A 72 9.19 -5.72 -2.62
C ARG A 72 8.95 -4.58 -1.62
N ILE A 73 7.90 -4.72 -0.82
CA ILE A 73 7.63 -3.88 0.35
C ILE A 73 7.79 -4.76 1.60
N SER A 74 8.63 -4.34 2.53
CA SER A 74 8.90 -5.11 3.74
C SER A 74 9.19 -4.23 4.94
N THR A 75 9.26 -4.83 6.12
CA THR A 75 9.58 -4.11 7.36
C THR A 75 10.65 -4.87 8.13
N SER A 76 11.54 -4.12 8.77
CA SER A 76 12.35 -4.54 9.91
C SER A 76 11.77 -3.92 11.19
N PRO A 77 12.29 -4.22 12.39
CA PRO A 77 11.87 -3.54 13.62
C PRO A 77 11.94 -2.02 13.52
N GLU A 78 12.96 -1.49 12.84
CA GLU A 78 13.27 -0.05 12.80
C GLU A 78 12.76 0.68 11.56
N SER A 79 12.39 -0.03 10.48
CA SER A 79 12.11 0.64 9.21
C SER A 79 11.29 -0.16 8.22
N PHE A 80 10.59 0.56 7.34
CA PHE A 80 10.01 0.05 6.10
C PHE A 80 11.04 0.12 4.97
N HIS A 81 11.03 -0.87 4.09
CA HIS A 81 11.94 -0.98 2.94
C HIS A 81 11.14 -1.22 1.68
N LEU A 82 11.36 -0.36 0.68
CA LEU A 82 10.79 -0.42 -0.65
C LEU A 82 11.93 -0.75 -1.62
N ARG A 83 11.99 -1.99 -2.12
CA ARG A 83 13.06 -2.44 -3.05
C ARG A 83 12.62 -2.21 -4.49
N LEU A 84 13.45 -1.58 -5.30
CA LEU A 84 13.17 -1.25 -6.70
C LEU A 84 13.91 -2.21 -7.65
N ARG A 85 13.21 -2.75 -8.66
CA ARG A 85 13.73 -3.79 -9.58
C ARG A 85 14.96 -3.36 -10.39
N GLY A 86 15.12 -2.05 -10.64
CA GLY A 86 16.20 -1.48 -11.45
C GLY A 86 17.15 -0.56 -10.66
N GLY A 87 17.08 -0.60 -9.33
CA GLY A 87 17.77 0.38 -8.49
C GLY A 87 17.04 1.72 -8.36
N THR A 88 17.61 2.62 -7.58
CA THR A 88 17.11 3.98 -7.43
C THR A 88 17.87 4.94 -8.34
N THR A 89 17.27 6.11 -8.58
CA THR A 89 17.81 7.12 -9.50
C THR A 89 17.87 8.47 -8.79
N ARG A 90 18.54 9.45 -9.40
CA ARG A 90 18.47 10.85 -8.92
C ARG A 90 17.05 11.43 -8.96
N GLY A 91 16.19 10.92 -9.84
CA GLY A 91 14.76 11.23 -9.86
C GLY A 91 14.10 10.78 -8.56
N HIS A 92 14.27 9.51 -8.21
CA HIS A 92 13.76 8.94 -6.96
C HIS A 92 14.25 9.69 -5.71
N GLN A 93 15.53 10.05 -5.64
CA GLN A 93 16.08 10.85 -4.54
C GLN A 93 15.35 12.20 -4.42
N ARG A 94 15.27 12.97 -5.51
CA ARG A 94 14.56 14.27 -5.52
C ARG A 94 13.09 14.14 -5.13
N ALA A 95 12.41 13.10 -5.61
CA ALA A 95 11.01 12.87 -5.30
C ALA A 95 10.79 12.57 -3.80
N VAL A 96 11.65 11.74 -3.19
CA VAL A 96 11.58 11.45 -1.75
C VAL A 96 11.94 12.67 -0.90
N ASP A 97 12.96 13.44 -1.29
CA ASP A 97 13.34 14.67 -0.58
C ASP A 97 12.23 15.72 -0.62
N ALA A 98 11.57 15.87 -1.77
CA ALA A 98 10.46 16.82 -1.95
C ALA A 98 9.23 16.48 -1.07
N LEU A 99 9.06 15.22 -0.67
CA LEU A 99 8.00 14.83 0.27
C LEU A 99 8.27 15.28 1.71
N GLY A 100 9.51 15.66 2.05
CA GLY A 100 9.89 16.07 3.39
C GLY A 100 9.66 14.99 4.46
N VAL A 101 9.72 13.70 4.08
CA VAL A 101 9.51 12.60 5.02
C VAL A 101 10.75 12.43 5.89
N ALA A 102 10.64 12.83 7.16
CA ALA A 102 11.68 12.63 8.14
C ALA A 102 12.10 11.15 8.21
N GLY A 103 13.41 10.89 8.17
CA GLY A 103 13.95 9.53 8.24
C GLY A 103 13.79 8.68 6.96
N ALA A 104 13.23 9.24 5.87
CA ALA A 104 13.32 8.60 4.56
C ALA A 104 14.73 8.73 3.98
N ARG A 105 15.27 7.64 3.45
CA ARG A 105 16.59 7.59 2.81
C ARG A 105 16.52 6.75 1.55
N VAL A 106 17.08 7.27 0.45
CA VAL A 106 17.21 6.53 -0.81
C VAL A 106 18.61 5.94 -0.86
N GLY A 107 18.68 4.61 -0.93
CA GLY A 107 19.91 3.85 -1.17
C GLY A 107 19.92 3.27 -2.58
N PRO A 108 20.99 2.57 -3.00
CA PRO A 108 21.18 2.13 -4.39
C PRO A 108 20.04 1.28 -4.97
N GLU A 109 19.41 0.43 -4.15
CA GLU A 109 18.34 -0.48 -4.60
C GLU A 109 17.02 -0.31 -3.85
N GLN A 110 16.96 0.62 -2.90
CA GLN A 110 15.83 0.70 -2.00
C GLN A 110 15.59 2.10 -1.45
N VAL A 111 14.35 2.38 -1.10
CA VAL A 111 13.97 3.49 -0.22
C VAL A 111 13.65 2.92 1.14
N ARG A 112 14.27 3.49 2.19
CA ARG A 112 14.05 3.11 3.58
C ARG A 112 13.36 4.24 4.32
N ILE A 113 12.36 3.92 5.13
CA ILE A 113 11.61 4.89 5.94
C ILE A 113 11.63 4.42 7.39
N ALA A 114 12.12 5.27 8.30
CA ALA A 114 12.17 4.96 9.74
C ALA A 114 10.77 4.73 10.31
N ARG A 115 10.61 3.66 11.10
CA ARG A 115 9.31 3.24 11.65
C ARG A 115 8.75 4.25 12.66
N GLU A 116 9.63 4.86 13.45
CA GLU A 116 9.29 5.94 14.37
C GLU A 116 8.55 7.09 13.66
N GLN A 117 8.96 7.40 12.43
CA GLN A 117 8.40 8.51 11.64
C GLN A 117 7.13 8.12 10.89
N ALA A 118 6.91 6.82 10.67
CA ALA A 118 5.71 6.33 10.01
C ALA A 118 4.49 6.23 10.94
N GLY A 119 4.72 6.06 12.25
CA GLY A 119 3.67 6.00 13.26
C GLY A 119 2.64 4.88 13.01
N THR A 120 1.41 5.12 13.48
CA THR A 120 0.26 4.22 13.28
C THR A 120 -0.29 4.29 11.86
N ASP A 121 -0.16 5.44 11.18
CA ASP A 121 -0.67 5.69 9.82
C ASP A 121 0.39 5.45 8.74
N TRP A 122 1.20 4.40 8.92
CA TRP A 122 2.30 4.10 8.02
C TRP A 122 1.83 3.78 6.60
N MET A 123 0.65 3.18 6.40
CA MET A 123 0.15 2.81 5.07
C MET A 123 -0.04 4.04 4.16
N PRO A 124 -0.81 5.08 4.56
CA PRO A 124 -0.88 6.34 3.82
C PRO A 124 0.49 6.94 3.48
N LEU A 125 1.43 6.90 4.42
CA LEU A 125 2.79 7.40 4.18
C LEU A 125 3.51 6.60 3.09
N ILE A 126 3.47 5.26 3.16
CA ILE A 126 4.09 4.41 2.14
C ILE A 126 3.42 4.65 0.78
N VAL A 127 2.10 4.74 0.71
CA VAL A 127 1.39 5.05 -0.55
C VAL A 127 1.85 6.39 -1.13
N ARG A 128 2.00 7.43 -0.29
CA ARG A 128 2.50 8.73 -0.73
C ARG A 128 3.92 8.64 -1.31
N VAL A 129 4.80 7.88 -0.67
CA VAL A 129 6.17 7.66 -1.17
C VAL A 129 6.14 6.89 -2.49
N LEU A 130 5.35 5.82 -2.60
CA LEU A 130 5.22 5.04 -3.83
C LEU A 130 4.71 5.89 -5.00
N ARG A 131 3.71 6.76 -4.78
CA ARG A 131 3.22 7.69 -5.81
C ARG A 131 4.30 8.67 -6.27
N ALA A 132 5.11 9.19 -5.35
CA ALA A 132 6.23 10.07 -5.71
C ALA A 132 7.30 9.34 -6.51
N LEU A 133 7.59 8.08 -6.18
CA LEU A 133 8.52 7.24 -6.95
C LEU A 133 8.01 6.96 -8.37
N ALA A 134 6.72 6.63 -8.52
CA ALA A 134 6.11 6.38 -9.84
C ALA A 134 6.13 7.61 -10.77
N GLY A 135 6.10 8.83 -10.22
CA GLY A 135 6.25 10.06 -10.99
C GLY A 135 7.71 10.43 -11.33
N ALA A 136 8.68 9.67 -10.82
CA ALA A 136 10.10 9.98 -10.93
C ALA A 136 10.90 9.03 -11.84
N THR A 137 10.22 8.01 -12.39
CA THR A 137 10.71 7.08 -13.41
C THR A 137 10.77 7.69 -14.79
#